data_AF-A0A613KQJ6-F1
#
_entry.id   AF-A0A613KQJ6-F1
#
_cell.length_a   1.000
_cell.length_b   1.000
_cell.length_c   1.000
_cell.angle_alpha   90.00
_cell.angle_beta   90.00
_cell.angle_gamma   90.00
#
_symmetry.space_group_name_H-M   'P 1'
#
loop_
_entity.id
_entity.type
_entity.pdbx_description
1 polymer ?
#
loop_
_entity_poly.entity_id
_entity_poly.type
_entity_poly.pdbx_seq_one_letter_code
_entity_poly.pdbx_strand_id
1 'polypeptide(L)'
;MNLKPGYNADQDTDATTGALTNDGFWPDLVMADFRKSRTIPLDIPASLAEQALLSAVYEVNDALAGVKSRYVMQGITQAADVEGPQLNGEKALCAQYKKAVYARAKADLLGEFTAVNTRHADSNIDSNDTRETLLAEAAFVLRAIQGAGRVGVYIL
;
A
#
# COMPACT_ATOMS: atom_id res chain seq x y z
N MET A 1 -49.49 -10.22 -13.83
CA MET A 1 -48.41 -9.73 -14.72
C MET A 1 -47.41 -9.02 -13.82
N ASN A 2 -46.27 -9.66 -13.53
CA ASN A 2 -45.30 -9.18 -12.55
C ASN A 2 -44.58 -7.92 -13.07
N LEU A 3 -44.68 -6.82 -12.33
CA LEU A 3 -43.92 -5.60 -12.57
C LEU A 3 -42.48 -5.82 -12.08
N LYS A 4 -41.52 -5.63 -12.99
CA LYS A 4 -40.08 -5.71 -12.74
C LYS A 4 -39.66 -4.51 -11.85
N PRO A 5 -38.99 -4.72 -10.72
CA PRO A 5 -38.51 -3.61 -9.89
C PRO A 5 -37.34 -2.90 -10.58
N GLY A 6 -37.33 -1.57 -10.43
CA GLY A 6 -36.34 -0.68 -11.00
C GLY A 6 -34.93 -0.93 -10.48
N TYR A 7 -33.96 -0.67 -11.34
CA TYR A 7 -32.56 -0.59 -10.96
C TYR A 7 -32.11 0.86 -11.18
N ASN A 8 -32.20 1.66 -10.12
CA ASN A 8 -31.46 2.91 -9.98
C ASN A 8 -30.67 2.77 -8.68
N ALA A 9 -29.36 2.65 -8.83
CA ALA A 9 -28.39 2.94 -7.79
C ALA A 9 -27.12 3.37 -8.50
N ASP A 10 -27.05 4.66 -8.81
CA ASP A 10 -25.90 5.51 -8.53
C ASP A 10 -24.55 4.78 -8.60
N GLN A 11 -24.12 4.47 -9.83
CA GLN A 11 -22.70 4.30 -10.12
C GLN A 11 -22.18 5.64 -10.63
N ASP A 12 -22.30 6.68 -9.78
CA ASP A 12 -21.37 7.80 -9.85
C ASP A 12 -20.09 7.34 -9.16
N THR A 13 -19.36 6.48 -9.87
CA THR A 13 -18.02 6.07 -9.48
C THR A 13 -17.13 7.26 -9.75
N ASP A 14 -17.09 8.19 -8.79
CA ASP A 14 -16.08 9.22 -8.71
C ASP A 14 -14.72 8.52 -8.76
N ALA A 15 -14.04 8.64 -9.89
CA ALA A 15 -12.72 8.08 -10.18
C ALA A 15 -11.60 8.68 -9.29
N THR A 16 -11.98 9.33 -8.19
CA THR A 16 -11.13 9.88 -7.12
C THR A 16 -11.31 9.13 -5.79
N THR A 17 -12.32 8.27 -5.65
CA THR A 17 -12.69 7.60 -4.38
C THR A 17 -12.65 6.06 -4.49
N GLY A 18 -11.52 5.52 -4.96
CA GLY A 18 -11.24 4.08 -4.87
C GLY A 18 -10.67 3.74 -3.48
N ALA A 19 -11.38 2.95 -2.68
CA ALA A 19 -10.83 2.29 -1.50
C ALA A 19 -10.44 0.86 -1.86
N LEU A 20 -9.17 0.51 -1.62
CA LEU A 20 -8.66 -0.85 -1.73
C LEU A 20 -8.96 -1.57 -0.41
N THR A 21 -9.89 -2.53 -0.48
CA THR A 21 -10.17 -3.44 0.63
C THR A 21 -9.09 -4.51 0.72
N ASN A 22 -8.55 -4.69 1.92
CA ASN A 22 -7.45 -5.60 2.21
C ASN A 22 -7.96 -6.93 2.80
N ASP A 23 -7.07 -7.72 3.38
CA ASP A 23 -7.32 -9.07 3.91
C ASP A 23 -7.94 -9.12 5.32
N GLY A 24 -8.39 -7.98 5.83
CA GLY A 24 -9.00 -7.81 7.15
C GLY A 24 -8.03 -7.75 8.34
N PHE A 25 -6.75 -8.12 8.16
CA PHE A 25 -5.73 -7.92 9.19
C PHE A 25 -5.01 -6.59 8.99
N TRP A 26 -4.57 -6.33 7.75
CA TRP A 26 -3.95 -5.07 7.36
C TRP A 26 -5.01 -4.01 7.04
N PRO A 27 -4.70 -2.72 7.22
CA PRO A 27 -5.66 -1.66 6.96
C PRO A 27 -6.00 -1.56 5.47
N ASP A 28 -7.24 -1.16 5.19
CA ASP A 28 -7.67 -0.71 3.87
C ASP A 28 -6.93 0.57 3.48
N LEU A 29 -6.75 0.76 2.17
CA LEU A 29 -5.99 1.88 1.62
C LEU A 29 -6.87 2.75 0.73
N VAL A 30 -6.75 4.07 0.85
CA VAL A 30 -7.50 5.02 0.04
C VAL A 30 -6.60 5.59 -1.05
N MET A 31 -7.09 5.61 -2.29
CA MET A 31 -6.33 6.08 -3.44
C MET A 31 -5.90 7.55 -3.32
N ALA A 32 -6.78 8.40 -2.77
CA ALA A 32 -6.49 9.81 -2.51
C ALA A 32 -5.30 10.00 -1.55
N ASP A 33 -5.20 9.15 -0.51
CA ASP A 33 -4.10 9.18 0.44
C ASP A 33 -2.79 8.76 -0.21
N PHE A 34 -2.81 7.74 -1.06
CA PHE A 34 -1.64 7.32 -1.83
C PHE A 34 -1.12 8.44 -2.74
N ARG A 35 -2.01 9.05 -3.54
CA ARG A 35 -1.67 10.18 -4.42
C ARG A 35 -1.10 11.36 -3.66
N LYS A 36 -1.72 11.74 -2.54
CA LYS A 36 -1.27 12.85 -1.69
C LYS A 36 0.06 12.55 -1.02
N SER A 37 0.21 11.35 -0.44
CA SER A 37 1.41 10.94 0.30
C SER A 37 2.65 10.88 -0.59
N ARG A 38 2.49 10.42 -1.83
CA ARG A 38 3.60 10.22 -2.76
C ARG A 38 3.74 11.33 -3.79
N THR A 39 2.90 12.37 -3.71
CA THR A 39 2.82 13.51 -4.64
C THR A 39 2.80 13.00 -6.08
N ILE A 40 1.90 12.05 -6.34
CA ILE A 40 1.75 11.45 -7.67
C ILE A 40 1.03 12.47 -8.55
N PRO A 41 1.65 12.93 -9.65
CA PRO A 41 1.01 13.90 -10.52
C PRO A 41 -0.23 13.30 -11.20
N LEU A 42 -1.22 14.15 -11.48
CA LEU A 42 -2.53 13.76 -12.01
C LEU A 42 -2.50 13.37 -13.49
N ASP A 43 -1.36 13.57 -14.16
CA ASP A 43 -1.10 13.13 -15.53
C ASP A 43 -0.89 11.62 -15.62
N ILE A 44 -0.54 10.95 -14.51
CA ILE A 44 -0.48 9.49 -14.43
C ILE A 44 -1.92 8.93 -14.46
N PRO A 45 -2.23 8.00 -15.39
CA PRO A 45 -3.54 7.38 -15.46
C PRO A 45 -3.97 6.75 -14.12
N ALA A 46 -5.21 6.99 -13.70
CA ALA A 46 -5.73 6.45 -12.44
C ALA A 46 -5.66 4.93 -12.40
N SER A 47 -6.01 4.26 -13.50
CA SER A 47 -5.94 2.80 -13.66
C SER A 47 -4.52 2.25 -13.45
N LEU A 48 -3.48 2.97 -13.90
CA LEU A 48 -2.09 2.56 -13.71
C LEU A 48 -1.70 2.61 -12.24
N ALA A 49 -2.08 3.70 -11.57
CA ALA A 49 -1.80 3.86 -10.15
C ALA A 49 -2.62 2.90 -9.27
N GLU A 50 -3.84 2.55 -9.67
CA GLU A 50 -4.64 1.51 -9.01
C GLU A 50 -4.01 0.12 -9.15
N GLN A 51 -3.56 -0.24 -10.35
CA GLN A 51 -2.89 -1.51 -10.61
C GLN A 51 -1.57 -1.62 -9.84
N ALA A 52 -0.75 -0.57 -9.84
CA ALA A 52 0.48 -0.51 -9.08
C ALA A 52 0.23 -0.63 -7.57
N LEU A 53 -0.80 0.05 -7.06
CA LEU A 53 -1.17 -0.04 -5.65
C LEU A 53 -1.64 -1.45 -5.28
N LEU A 54 -2.47 -2.08 -6.10
CA LEU A 54 -2.97 -3.44 -5.89
C LEU A 54 -1.83 -4.47 -5.90
N SER A 55 -0.92 -4.36 -6.87
CA SER A 55 0.26 -5.22 -6.95
C SER A 55 1.15 -5.06 -5.71
N ALA A 56 1.43 -3.81 -5.32
CA ALA A 56 2.23 -3.52 -4.14
C ALA A 56 1.60 -4.07 -2.84
N VAL A 57 0.27 -3.98 -2.69
CA VAL A 57 -0.43 -4.59 -1.55
C VAL A 57 -0.24 -6.10 -1.52
N TYR A 58 -0.43 -6.77 -2.67
CA TYR A 58 -0.25 -8.22 -2.76
C TYR A 58 1.17 -8.63 -2.33
N GLU A 59 2.19 -7.97 -2.86
CA GLU A 59 3.59 -8.29 -2.58
C GLU A 59 3.99 -8.00 -1.12
N VAL A 60 3.53 -6.88 -0.57
CA VAL A 60 3.78 -6.55 0.84
C VAL A 60 3.06 -7.52 1.77
N ASN A 61 1.83 -7.91 1.45
CA ASN A 61 1.09 -8.91 2.22
C ASN A 61 1.78 -10.26 2.21
N ASP A 62 2.26 -10.71 1.04
CA ASP A 62 3.01 -11.96 0.91
C ASP A 62 4.31 -11.92 1.74
N ALA A 63 5.07 -10.83 1.63
CA ALA A 63 6.29 -10.62 2.43
C ALA A 63 6.03 -10.58 3.95
N LEU A 64 4.84 -10.16 4.37
CA LEU A 64 4.43 -10.05 5.76
C LEU A 64 3.53 -11.19 6.24
N ALA A 65 3.31 -12.24 5.44
CA ALA A 65 2.44 -13.37 5.79
C ALA A 65 2.86 -14.03 7.12
N GLY A 66 4.18 -14.18 7.32
CA GLY A 66 4.74 -14.69 8.58
C GLY A 66 4.51 -13.76 9.77
N VAL A 67 4.50 -12.44 9.57
CA VAL A 67 4.22 -11.46 10.62
C VAL A 67 2.75 -11.52 11.03
N LYS A 68 1.84 -11.52 10.05
CA LYS A 68 0.40 -11.71 10.28
C LYS A 68 0.13 -12.99 11.06
N SER A 69 0.69 -14.12 10.62
CA SER A 69 0.52 -15.42 11.28
C SER A 69 0.91 -15.38 12.76
N ARG A 70 2.00 -14.69 13.11
CA ARG A 70 2.45 -14.55 14.50
C ARG A 70 1.48 -13.75 15.37
N TYR A 71 0.95 -12.64 14.86
CA TYR A 71 -0.05 -11.86 15.59
C TYR A 71 -1.37 -12.61 15.75
N VAL A 72 -1.81 -13.31 14.72
CA VAL A 72 -3.02 -14.15 14.79
C VAL A 72 -2.86 -15.26 15.84
N MET A 73 -1.69 -15.89 15.94
CA MET A 73 -1.40 -16.87 17.01
C MET A 73 -1.41 -16.26 18.42
N GLN A 74 -1.16 -14.96 18.55
CA GLN A 74 -1.27 -14.22 19.81
C GLN A 74 -2.70 -13.75 20.10
N GLY A 75 -3.67 -14.08 19.23
CA GLY A 75 -5.07 -13.66 19.37
C GLY A 75 -5.37 -12.26 18.81
N ILE A 76 -4.39 -11.62 18.16
CA ILE A 76 -4.56 -10.30 17.55
C ILE A 76 -5.07 -10.49 16.13
N THR A 77 -6.25 -9.96 15.84
CA THR A 77 -6.94 -10.15 14.55
C THR A 77 -6.75 -8.99 13.58
N GLN A 78 -6.32 -7.81 14.06
CA GLN A 78 -6.05 -6.63 13.23
C GLN A 78 -4.74 -5.96 13.62
N ALA A 79 -4.02 -5.41 12.64
CA ALA A 79 -2.79 -4.66 12.87
C ALA A 79 -3.03 -3.39 13.73
N ALA A 80 -4.26 -2.86 13.72
CA ALA A 80 -4.68 -1.74 14.56
C ALA A 80 -4.79 -2.09 16.05
N ASP A 81 -4.88 -3.38 16.39
CA ASP A 81 -4.96 -3.86 17.77
C ASP A 81 -3.58 -4.17 18.37
N VAL A 82 -2.52 -4.09 17.56
CA VAL A 82 -1.15 -4.31 18.03
C VAL A 82 -0.73 -3.16 18.95
N GLU A 83 -0.22 -3.51 20.13
CA GLU A 83 0.31 -2.55 21.08
C GLU A 83 1.54 -1.83 20.51
N GLY A 84 1.62 -0.52 20.75
CA GLY A 84 2.72 0.30 20.30
C GLY A 84 2.35 1.77 20.19
N PRO A 85 3.31 2.60 19.73
CA PRO A 85 3.08 4.02 19.50
C PRO A 85 1.93 4.24 18.51
N GLN A 86 1.14 5.28 18.76
CA GLN A 86 0.09 5.71 17.85
C GLN A 86 0.09 7.23 17.71
N LEU A 87 -0.29 7.71 16.54
CA LEU A 87 -0.51 9.13 16.28
C LEU A 87 -1.90 9.30 15.69
N ASN A 88 -2.73 10.16 16.28
CA ASN A 88 -4.09 10.42 15.81
C ASN A 88 -4.95 9.15 15.62
N GLY A 89 -4.74 8.12 16.45
CA GLY A 89 -5.46 6.84 16.35
C GLY A 89 -4.88 5.85 15.34
N GLU A 90 -3.88 6.23 14.54
CA GLU A 90 -3.16 5.30 13.66
C GLU A 90 -2.00 4.64 14.41
N LYS A 91 -2.00 3.30 14.46
CA LYS A 91 -0.89 2.52 15.03
C LYS A 91 0.35 2.63 14.16
N ALA A 92 1.52 2.63 14.80
CA ALA A 92 2.81 2.62 14.11
C ALA A 92 2.92 1.46 13.10
N LEU A 93 2.37 0.28 13.42
CA LEU A 93 2.38 -0.86 12.50
C LEU A 93 1.58 -0.59 11.22
N CYS A 94 0.40 0.02 11.33
CA CYS A 94 -0.41 0.42 10.18
C CYS A 94 0.30 1.50 9.33
N ALA A 95 0.93 2.48 9.98
CA ALA A 95 1.67 3.53 9.28
C ALA A 95 2.90 2.96 8.53
N GLN A 96 3.63 2.02 9.14
CA GLN A 96 4.76 1.34 8.49
C GLN A 96 4.29 0.49 7.31
N TYR A 97 3.20 -0.26 7.47
CA TYR A 97 2.59 -1.01 6.37
C TYR A 97 2.25 -0.09 5.18
N LYS A 98 1.52 1.01 5.43
CA LYS A 98 1.19 2.01 4.39
C LYS A 98 2.44 2.56 3.70
N LYS A 99 3.47 2.89 4.48
CA LYS A 99 4.74 3.41 3.96
C LYS A 99 5.40 2.43 2.98
N ALA A 100 5.48 1.15 3.34
CA ALA A 100 6.05 0.10 2.51
C ALA A 100 5.26 -0.08 1.20
N VAL A 101 3.93 -0.19 1.29
CA VAL A 101 3.05 -0.31 0.11
C VAL A 101 3.22 0.88 -0.82
N TYR A 102 3.15 2.11 -0.29
CA TYR A 102 3.23 3.32 -1.11
C TYR A 102 4.61 3.51 -1.74
N ALA A 103 5.68 3.10 -1.07
CA ALA A 103 7.03 3.13 -1.66
C ALA A 103 7.12 2.17 -2.85
N ARG A 104 6.62 0.94 -2.66
CA ARG A 104 6.62 -0.10 -3.69
C ARG A 104 5.76 0.30 -4.90
N ALA A 105 4.52 0.71 -4.66
CA ALA A 105 3.61 1.15 -5.71
C ALA A 105 4.19 2.33 -6.53
N LYS A 106 4.85 3.29 -5.87
CA LYS A 106 5.51 4.40 -6.58
C LYS A 106 6.70 3.91 -7.42
N ALA A 107 7.48 2.96 -6.92
CA ALA A 107 8.60 2.39 -7.68
C ALA A 107 8.12 1.68 -8.96
N ASP A 108 7.02 0.93 -8.86
CA ASP A 108 6.40 0.25 -10.00
C ASP A 108 5.88 1.26 -11.03
N LEU A 109 5.18 2.31 -10.57
CA LEU A 109 4.73 3.41 -11.42
C LEU A 109 5.87 4.08 -12.18
N LEU A 110 6.99 4.38 -11.50
CA LEU A 110 8.16 4.92 -12.17
C LEU A 110 8.74 3.93 -13.18
N GLY A 111 8.73 2.62 -12.87
CA GLY A 111 9.12 1.54 -13.77
C GLY A 111 8.38 1.58 -15.10
N GLU A 112 7.07 1.46 -15.00
CA GLU A 112 6.16 1.44 -16.14
C GLU A 112 6.21 2.77 -16.91
N PHE A 113 6.27 3.90 -16.22
CA PHE A 113 6.35 5.21 -16.86
C PHE A 113 7.64 5.38 -17.67
N THR A 114 8.82 5.00 -17.14
CA THR A 114 10.07 5.06 -17.94
C THR A 114 10.07 4.11 -19.13
N ALA A 115 9.48 2.92 -19.00
CA ALA A 115 9.39 1.95 -20.09
C ALA A 115 8.50 2.47 -21.24
N VAL A 116 7.47 3.24 -20.92
CA VAL A 116 6.60 3.88 -21.92
C VAL A 116 7.26 5.12 -22.54
N ASN A 117 8.04 5.88 -21.75
CA ASN A 117 8.62 7.18 -22.14
C ASN A 117 10.07 7.15 -22.65
N THR A 118 10.61 5.98 -23.01
CA THR A 118 12.03 5.77 -23.40
C THR A 118 12.48 6.53 -24.67
N ARG A 119 11.68 7.46 -25.20
CA ARG A 119 12.04 8.34 -26.33
C ARG A 119 12.92 9.54 -25.93
N HIS A 120 13.10 9.82 -24.64
CA HIS A 120 14.03 10.84 -24.14
C HIS A 120 15.05 10.21 -23.18
N ALA A 121 16.30 10.05 -23.63
CA ALA A 121 17.32 9.26 -22.95
C ALA A 121 17.83 9.89 -21.62
N ASP A 122 17.85 11.21 -21.51
CA ASP A 122 18.45 11.90 -20.36
C ASP A 122 17.58 11.85 -19.08
N SER A 123 16.26 11.72 -19.20
CA SER A 123 15.34 11.65 -18.05
C SER A 123 15.22 10.25 -17.41
N ASN A 124 15.75 9.21 -18.06
CA ASN A 124 15.58 7.82 -17.60
C ASN A 124 16.55 7.45 -16.47
N ILE A 125 17.73 8.08 -16.40
CA ILE A 125 18.75 7.75 -15.39
C ILE A 125 18.31 8.23 -13.99
N ASP A 126 17.90 9.49 -13.85
CA ASP A 126 17.41 10.05 -12.57
C ASP A 126 16.15 9.32 -12.05
N SER A 127 15.30 8.89 -12.98
CA SER A 127 14.08 8.12 -12.65
C SER A 127 14.41 6.72 -12.12
N ASN A 128 15.47 6.07 -12.62
CA ASN A 128 15.90 4.76 -12.14
C ASN A 128 16.54 4.84 -10.74
N ASP A 129 17.40 5.82 -10.50
CA ASP A 129 18.02 6.04 -9.18
C ASP A 129 16.95 6.35 -8.10
N THR A 130 15.94 7.13 -8.48
CA THR A 130 14.76 7.39 -7.63
C THR A 130 13.97 6.11 -7.34
N ARG A 131 13.80 5.23 -8.34
CA ARG A 131 13.12 3.94 -8.18
C ARG A 131 13.87 3.02 -7.22
N GLU A 132 15.18 2.87 -7.41
CA GLU A 132 16.02 2.03 -6.54
C GLU A 132 15.99 2.50 -5.09
N THR A 133 16.01 3.82 -4.88
CA THR A 133 15.86 4.43 -3.55
C THR A 133 14.50 4.07 -2.91
N LEU A 134 13.41 4.11 -3.68
CA LEU A 134 12.07 3.73 -3.18
C LEU A 134 11.97 2.24 -2.85
N LEU A 135 12.58 1.37 -3.67
CA LEU A 135 12.64 -0.06 -3.39
C LEU A 135 13.45 -0.34 -2.12
N ALA A 136 14.56 0.37 -1.92
CA ALA A 136 15.34 0.28 -0.70
C ALA A 136 14.56 0.76 0.54
N GLU A 137 13.78 1.85 0.41
CA GLU A 137 12.87 2.33 1.47
C GLU A 137 11.83 1.26 1.83
N ALA A 138 11.16 0.65 0.84
CA ALA A 138 10.19 -0.40 1.06
C ALA A 138 10.82 -1.62 1.78
N ALA A 139 11.98 -2.07 1.30
CA ALA A 139 12.71 -3.20 1.88
C ALA A 139 13.15 -2.92 3.32
N PHE A 140 13.61 -1.70 3.61
CA PHE A 140 13.99 -1.29 4.96
C PHE A 140 12.78 -1.36 5.92
N VAL A 141 11.63 -0.84 5.49
CA VAL A 141 10.41 -0.84 6.30
C VAL A 141 9.88 -2.26 6.52
N LEU A 142 9.85 -3.10 5.48
CA LEU A 142 9.46 -4.51 5.60
C LEU A 142 10.36 -5.25 6.61
N ARG A 143 11.67 -5.04 6.52
CA ARG A 143 12.63 -5.62 7.46
C ARG A 143 12.41 -5.10 8.88
N ALA A 144 12.05 -3.82 9.04
CA ALA A 144 11.73 -3.26 10.35
C ALA A 144 10.47 -3.91 10.94
N ILE A 145 9.41 -4.13 10.15
CA ILE A 145 8.18 -4.82 10.59
C ILE A 145 8.49 -6.28 10.98
N GLN A 146 9.22 -7.00 10.12
CA GLN A 146 9.63 -8.39 10.38
C GLN A 146 10.58 -8.51 11.58
N GLY A 147 11.42 -7.50 11.79
CA GLY A 147 12.41 -7.40 12.86
C GLY A 147 11.82 -6.98 14.21
N ALA A 148 10.82 -6.10 14.23
CA ALA A 148 10.10 -5.69 15.43
C ALA A 148 9.41 -6.89 16.11
N GLY A 149 8.95 -7.86 15.31
CA GLY A 149 8.46 -9.13 15.83
C GLY A 149 9.52 -9.97 16.57
N ARG A 150 10.83 -9.72 16.42
CA ARG A 150 11.87 -10.47 17.16
C ARG A 150 12.20 -9.92 18.54
N VAL A 151 11.73 -8.70 18.88
CA VAL A 151 12.16 -8.00 20.12
C VAL A 151 11.13 -8.12 21.25
N GLY A 152 10.05 -8.89 21.07
CA GLY A 152 9.15 -9.26 22.16
C GLY A 152 9.76 -10.30 23.10
N VAL A 153 10.80 -9.92 23.86
CA VAL A 153 11.24 -10.68 25.03
C VAL A 153 10.27 -10.34 26.15
N TYR A 154 9.38 -11.28 26.45
CA TYR A 154 8.64 -11.30 27.71
C TYR A 154 9.66 -11.62 28.82
N ILE A 155 10.05 -10.62 29.61
CA ILE A 155 10.69 -10.89 30.91
C ILE A 155 9.57 -11.24 31.90
N LEU A 156 9.71 -12.44 32.47
CA LEU A 156 8.84 -13.03 33.49
C LEU A 156 9.26 -12.54 34.88
#